data_AF-A0A2A7DZF7-F1
#
_entry.id   AF-A0A2A7DZF7-F1
#
_cell.length_a   1.000
_cell.length_b   1.000
_cell.length_c   1.000
_cell.angle_alpha   90.00
_cell.angle_beta   90.00
_cell.angle_gamma   90.00
#
_symmetry.space_group_name_H-M   'P 1'
#
loop_
_entity.id
_entity.type
_entity.pdbx_description
1 polymer ?
#
loop_
_entity_poly.entity_id
_entity_poly.type
_entity_poly.pdbx_seq_one_letter_code
_entity_poly.pdbx_strand_id
1 'polypeptide(L)' 'MSNLRKYSYRVIKLTTTFIKIFCIFFLLYFQSTTIIMAKSQTDVISEFKHALLKNDKKLMQLYVREGIELQCF' A
#
# COMPACT_ATOMS: atom_id res chain seq x y z
N MET A 1 2.34 31.88 37.37
CA MET A 1 2.76 31.71 35.96
C MET A 1 3.49 30.39 35.64
N SER A 2 3.55 29.40 36.55
CA SER A 2 4.30 28.13 36.38
C SER A 2 3.44 26.94 35.95
N ASN A 3 2.19 26.87 36.42
CA ASN A 3 1.30 25.73 36.17
C ASN A 3 0.82 25.63 34.71
N LEU A 4 0.55 26.77 34.06
CA LEU A 4 0.13 26.83 32.65
C LEU A 4 1.21 26.29 31.68
N ARG A 5 2.48 26.63 31.92
CA ARG A 5 3.61 26.11 31.13
C ARG A 5 3.77 24.61 31.29
N LYS A 6 3.62 24.10 32.52
CA LYS A 6 3.72 22.67 32.82
C LYS A 6 2.59 21.87 32.16
N TYR A 7 1.38 22.42 32.13
CA TYR A 7 0.24 21.82 31.45
C TYR A 7 0.43 21.82 29.92
N SER A 8 0.80 22.97 29.35
CA SER A 8 1.08 23.11 27.91
C SER A 8 2.18 22.13 27.45
N TYR A 9 3.27 22.00 28.21
CA TYR A 9 4.32 21.03 27.93
C TYR A 9 3.84 19.59 27.95
N ARG A 10 2.97 19.22 28.90
CA ARG A 10 2.36 17.88 28.95
C ARG A 10 1.48 17.61 27.73
N VAL A 11 0.68 18.59 27.31
CA VAL A 11 -0.17 18.47 26.12
C VAL A 11 0.68 18.30 24.87
N ILE A 12 1.73 19.12 24.68
CA ILE A 12 2.65 19.00 23.54
C ILE A 12 3.36 17.65 23.53
N LYS A 13 3.78 17.16 24.70
CA LYS A 13 4.42 15.83 24.83
C LYS A 13 3.44 14.70 24.49
N LEU A 14 2.18 14.83 24.90
CA LEU A 14 1.14 13.85 24.61
C LEU A 14 0.82 13.83 23.11
N THR A 15 0.59 14.99 22.50
CA THR A 15 0.29 15.10 21.06
C THR A 15 1.44 14.61 20.19
N THR A 16 2.68 14.97 20.51
CA THR A 16 3.86 14.45 19.78
C THR A 16 4.02 12.94 19.89
N THR A 17 3.64 12.34 21.02
CA THR A 17 3.66 10.88 21.20
C THR A 17 2.58 10.22 20.33
N PHE A 18 1.36 10.75 20.34
CA PHE A 18 0.28 10.26 19.47
C PHE A 18 0.61 10.39 17.99
N ILE A 19 1.18 11.52 17.56
CA ILE A 19 1.60 11.73 16.17
C ILE A 19 2.65 10.68 15.78
N LYS A 20 3.65 10.42 16.62
CA LYS A 20 4.66 9.38 16.34
C LYS A 20 4.05 8.00 16.18
N ILE A 21 3.15 7.62 17.08
CA ILE A 21 2.44 6.34 17.02
C ILE A 21 1.62 6.24 15.73
N PHE A 22 0.86 7.28 15.40
CA PHE A 22 0.09 7.36 14.15
C PHE A 22 0.99 7.24 12.92
N CYS A 23 2.13 7.94 12.88
CA CYS A 23 3.08 7.83 11.78
C CYS A 23 3.63 6.41 11.63
N ILE A 24 3.97 5.72 12.72
CA ILE A 24 4.45 4.33 12.66
C ILE A 24 3.36 3.41 12.09
N PHE A 25 2.12 3.53 12.57
CA PHE A 25 1.00 2.75 12.04
C PHE A 25 0.74 3.03 10.56
N PHE A 26 0.76 4.30 10.16
CA PHE A 26 0.59 4.68 8.77
C PHE A 26 1.69 4.11 7.87
N LEU A 27 2.95 4.18 8.30
CA LEU A 27 4.08 3.60 7.57
C LEU A 27 3.96 2.07 7.45
N LEU A 28 3.63 1.37 8.54
CA LEU A 28 3.44 -0.08 8.53
C LEU A 28 2.26 -0.51 7.64
N TYR A 29 1.16 0.25 7.67
CA TYR A 29 0.01 0.03 6.83
C TYR A 29 0.36 0.21 5.35
N PHE A 30 1.00 1.33 4.99
CA PHE A 30 1.37 1.62 3.61
C PHE A 30 2.42 0.63 3.08
N GLN A 31 3.39 0.25 3.91
CA GLN A 31 4.39 -0.78 3.57
C GLN A 31 3.71 -2.12 3.27
N SER A 32 2.78 -2.56 4.12
CA SER A 32 2.07 -3.83 3.94
C SER A 32 1.22 -3.82 2.67
N THR A 33 0.47 -2.73 2.44
CA THR A 33 -0.35 -2.57 1.23
C THR A 33 0.51 -2.56 -0.04
N THR A 34 1.66 -1.88 -0.01
CA THR A 34 2.60 -1.84 -1.14
C THR A 34 3.17 -3.23 -1.44
N ILE A 35 3.54 -4.00 -0.41
CA ILE A 35 4.07 -5.37 -0.57
C ILE A 35 3.00 -6.29 -1.16
N ILE A 36 1.76 -6.23 -0.66
CA ILE A 36 0.65 -7.05 -1.17
C ILE A 36 0.35 -6.71 -2.63
N MET A 37 0.33 -5.42 -2.97
CA MET A 37 0.11 -4.96 -4.33
C MET A 37 1.23 -5.40 -5.28
N ALA A 38 2.50 -5.27 -4.87
CA ALA A 38 3.64 -5.73 -5.65
C ALA A 38 3.62 -7.25 -5.88
N LYS A 39 3.21 -8.02 -4.85
CA LYS A 39 3.04 -9.47 -4.96
C LYS A 39 1.94 -9.84 -5.96
N SER A 40 0.76 -9.23 -5.83
CA SER A 40 -0.35 -9.47 -6.76
C SER A 40 0.03 -9.13 -8.21
N GLN A 41 0.74 -8.02 -8.45
CA GLN A 41 1.26 -7.69 -9.78
C GLN A 41 2.25 -8.74 -10.30
N THR A 42 3.13 -9.24 -9.44
CA THR A 42 4.12 -10.27 -9.80
C THR A 42 3.42 -11.59 -10.15
N ASP A 43 2.39 -11.98 -9.40
CA ASP A 43 1.61 -13.20 -9.64
C ASP A 43 0.88 -13.12 -10.99
N VAL A 44 0.23 -12.00 -11.30
CA VAL A 44 -0.42 -11.77 -12.60
C VAL A 44 0.57 -11.85 -13.76
N ILE A 45 1.76 -11.25 -13.63
CA ILE A 45 2.81 -11.32 -14.66
C ILE A 45 3.30 -12.76 -14.85
N SER A 46 3.44 -13.52 -13.77
CA SER A 46 3.86 -14.93 -13.83
C SER A 46 2.83 -15.78 -14.57
N GLU A 47 1.55 -15.62 -14.25
CA GLU A 47 0.45 -16.33 -14.92
C GLU A 47 0.34 -15.95 -16.40
N PHE A 48 0.51 -14.68 -16.75
CA PHE A 48 0.53 -14.22 -18.14
C PHE A 48 1.71 -14.82 -18.92
N LYS A 49 2.92 -14.85 -18.34
CA LYS A 49 4.09 -15.52 -18.94
C LYS A 49 3.83 -17.01 -19.19
N HIS A 50 3.19 -17.67 -18.24
CA HIS A 50 2.84 -19.07 -18.37
C HIS A 50 1.77 -19.30 -19.46
N ALA A 51 0.78 -18.40 -19.58
CA ALA A 51 -0.19 -18.42 -20.67
C ALA A 51 0.50 -18.28 -22.04
N LEU A 52 1.47 -17.35 -22.16
CA LEU A 52 2.31 -17.15 -23.35
C LEU A 52 3.05 -18.43 -23.75
N LEU A 53 3.72 -19.09 -22.79
CA LEU A 53 4.45 -20.34 -23.02
C LEU A 53 3.53 -21.48 -23.50
N LYS A 54 2.29 -21.53 -23.00
CA LYS A 54 1.29 -22.54 -23.41
C LYS A 54 0.52 -22.16 -24.68
N ASN A 55 0.77 -20.98 -25.25
CA ASN A 55 0.02 -20.42 -26.37
C ASN A 55 -1.51 -20.35 -26.12
N ASP A 56 -1.91 -20.11 -24.87
CA ASP A 56 -3.32 -19.96 -24.50
C ASP A 56 -3.84 -18.57 -24.89
N LYS A 57 -4.31 -18.45 -26.13
CA LYS A 57 -4.78 -17.18 -26.69
C LYS A 57 -5.94 -16.55 -25.90
N LYS A 58 -6.83 -17.35 -25.32
CA LYS A 58 -8.01 -16.83 -24.60
C LYS A 58 -7.58 -16.18 -23.29
N LEU A 59 -6.68 -16.85 -22.56
CA LEU A 59 -6.16 -16.35 -21.30
C LEU A 59 -5.27 -15.12 -21.49
N MET A 60 -4.45 -15.08 -22.55
CA MET A 60 -3.68 -13.87 -22.90
C MET A 60 -4.59 -12.66 -23.18
N GLN A 61 -5.67 -12.85 -23.94
CA GLN A 61 -6.61 -11.77 -24.26
C GLN A 61 -7.34 -11.24 -23.02
N LEU A 62 -7.64 -12.10 -22.05
CA LEU A 62 -8.20 -11.71 -20.77
C LEU A 62 -7.24 -10.79 -20.00
N TYR A 63 -5.98 -11.20 -19.79
CA TYR A 63 -5.00 -10.35 -19.09
C TYR A 63 -4.72 -9.03 -19.81
N VAL A 64 -4.70 -9.01 -21.15
CA VAL A 64 -4.52 -7.76 -21.92
C VAL A 64 -5.73 -6.84 -21.76
N ARG A 65 -6.96 -7.37 -21.81
CA ARG A 65 -8.18 -6.57 -21.61
C ARG A 65 -8.25 -6.00 -20.19
N GLU A 66 -8.07 -6.85 -19.19
CA GLU A 66 -8.10 -6.45 -17.79
C GLU A 66 -6.98 -5.45 -17.48
N GLY A 67 -5.78 -5.64 -18.03
CA GLY A 67 -4.67 -4.68 -17.89
C GLY A 67 -4.94 -3.32 -18.53
N ILE A 68 -5.66 -3.28 -19.65
CA ILE A 68 -6.07 -2.02 -20.31
C ILE A 68 -7.17 -1.32 -19.48
N GLU A 69 -8.15 -2.05 -18.97
CA GLU A 69 -9.19 -1.49 -18.10
C GLU A 69 -8.62 -0.94 -16.79
N LEU A 70 -7.60 -1.60 -16.22
CA LEU A 70 -6.94 -1.16 -14.99
C LEU A 70 -6.17 0.16 -15.14
N GLN A 71 -5.68 0.50 -16.35
CA GLN A 71 -4.99 1.78 -16.61
C GLN A 71 -5.94 2.97 -16.81
N CYS A 72 -7.23 2.71 -17.00
CA CYS A 72 -8.24 3.75 -17.26
C CYS A 72 -8.91 4.33 -15.99
N PHE A 73 -8.49 3.92 -14.79
CA PHE A 73 -8.99 4.40 -13.50
C PHE A 73 -7.86 4.98 -12.63
#